data_AF-A0A1S4ER09-F1
#
_entry.id   AF-A0A1S4ER09-F1
#
_cell.length_a   1.000
_cell.length_b   1.000
_cell.length_c   1.000
_cell.angle_alpha   90.00
_cell.angle_beta   90.00
_cell.angle_gamma   90.00
#
_symmetry.space_group_name_H-M   'P 1'
#
loop_
_entity.id
_entity.type
_entity.pdbx_description
1 polymer ?
#
loop_
_entity_poly.entity_id
_entity_poly.type
_entity_poly.pdbx_seq_one_letter_code
_entity_poly.pdbx_strand_id
1 'polypeptide(L)' 'MSSLVMCYNKGCGKSFDPSKNDNDACTHHPGNPVFHDAYKGWSCCNKKCTDFTEFLNIK' A
#
# COMPACT_ATOMS: atom_id res chain seq x y z
N MET A 1 25.90 7.00 9.44
CA MET A 1 25.11 7.23 8.21
C MET A 1 23.81 6.46 8.36
N SER A 2 22.66 7.13 8.32
CA SER A 2 21.38 6.42 8.23
C SER A 2 21.24 5.86 6.82
N SER A 3 21.34 4.55 6.65
CA SER A 3 20.99 3.89 5.41
C SER A 3 19.47 3.80 5.32
N LEU A 4 18.85 4.67 4.54
CA LEU A 4 17.42 4.55 4.24
C LEU A 4 17.16 3.25 3.51
N VAL A 5 16.11 2.54 3.90
CA VAL A 5 15.65 1.30 3.25
C VAL A 5 14.31 1.53 2.59
N MET A 6 14.05 0.84 1.49
CA MET A 6 12.77 0.94 0.78
C MET A 6 11.71 0.03 1.42
N CYS A 7 10.52 0.56 1.66
CA CYS A 7 9.37 -0.21 2.10
C CYS A 7 8.72 -0.95 0.92
N TYR A 8 8.60 -2.27 1.04
CA TYR A 8 7.98 -3.13 0.04
C TYR A 8 6.52 -3.50 0.35
N ASN A 9 5.93 -2.92 1.39
CA ASN A 9 4.51 -3.12 1.69
C ASN A 9 3.64 -2.51 0.57
N LYS A 10 2.60 -3.24 0.18
CA LYS A 10 1.73 -2.89 -0.94
C LYS A 10 1.05 -1.54 -0.69
N GLY A 11 1.29 -0.57 -1.56
CA GLY A 11 0.73 0.80 -1.43
C GLY A 11 1.56 1.78 -0.59
N CYS A 12 2.70 1.36 -0.01
CA CYS A 12 3.60 2.27 0.71
C CYS A 12 4.73 2.81 -0.18
N GLY A 13 5.74 1.98 -0.50
CA GLY A 13 6.86 2.35 -1.40
C GLY A 13 7.82 3.43 -0.88
N LYS A 14 7.68 3.89 0.36
CA LYS A 14 8.50 4.96 0.93
C LYS A 14 9.88 4.45 1.36
N SER A 15 10.90 5.27 1.22
CA SER A 15 12.18 5.05 1.89
C SER A 15 12.10 5.53 3.35
N PHE A 16 12.59 4.73 4.29
CA PHE A 16 12.51 5.03 5.73
C PHE A 16 13.81 4.67 6.46
N ASP A 17 14.02 5.26 7.64
CA ASP A 17 15.12 4.92 8.54
C ASP A 17 14.66 3.81 9.49
N PRO A 18 15.25 2.60 9.45
CA PRO A 18 14.86 1.49 10.32
C PRO A 18 14.95 1.83 11.82
N SER A 19 15.85 2.73 12.21
CA SER A 19 16.04 3.12 13.62
C SER A 19 14.95 4.06 14.15
N LYS A 20 14.13 4.64 13.26
CA LYS A 20 13.06 5.60 13.57
C LYS A 20 11.70 5.13 13.05
N ASN A 21 11.55 3.84 12.77
CA ASN A 21 10.33 3.29 12.19
C ASN A 21 9.36 2.82 13.27
N ASP A 22 8.38 3.65 13.59
CA ASP A 22 7.30 3.31 14.52
C ASP A 22 6.29 2.34 13.89
N ASN A 23 5.47 1.68 14.74
CA ASN A 23 4.45 0.72 14.27
C ASN A 23 3.40 1.34 13.34
N ASP A 24 3.09 2.64 13.51
CA ASP A 24 2.10 3.36 12.71
C ASP A 24 2.72 4.15 11.54
N ALA A 25 4.03 3.99 11.28
CA ALA A 25 4.74 4.73 10.24
C ALA A 25 4.35 4.31 8.80
N CYS A 26 3.75 3.12 8.63
CA CYS A 26 3.48 2.52 7.33
C CYS A 26 1.99 2.25 7.07
N THR A 27 1.31 3.16 6.38
CA THR A 27 0.00 2.89 5.78
C THR A 27 0.18 2.06 4.50
N HIS A 28 -0.42 0.87 4.49
CA HIS A 28 -0.31 -0.08 3.38
C HIS A 28 -1.52 -1.02 3.36
N HIS A 29 -1.66 -1.77 2.27
CA HIS A 29 -2.68 -2.81 2.13
C HIS A 29 -2.12 -4.17 2.59
N PRO A 30 -2.52 -4.69 3.77
CA PRO A 30 -2.13 -6.04 4.20
C PRO A 30 -2.83 -7.14 3.38
N GLY A 31 -3.91 -6.79 2.67
CA GLY A 31 -4.69 -7.71 1.85
C GLY A 31 -4.07 -8.01 0.48
N ASN A 32 -4.82 -8.76 -0.32
CA ASN A 32 -4.50 -9.06 -1.71
C ASN A 32 -5.32 -8.17 -2.66
N PRO A 33 -4.78 -7.85 -3.85
CA PRO A 33 -5.57 -7.18 -4.88
C PRO A 33 -6.70 -8.12 -5.34
N VAL A 34 -7.89 -7.56 -5.52
CA VAL A 34 -9.10 -8.26 -5.97
C VAL A 34 -9.59 -7.61 -7.24
N PHE A 35 -9.75 -8.42 -8.29
CA PHE A 35 -10.26 -8.00 -9.59
C PHE A 35 -11.48 -8.83 -9.96
N HIS A 36 -12.65 -8.19 -10.12
CA HIS A 36 -13.91 -8.86 -10.43
C HIS A 36 -14.87 -7.89 -11.12
N ASP A 37 -15.53 -8.30 -12.21
CA ASP A 37 -16.50 -7.50 -12.96
C ASP A 37 -16.03 -6.07 -13.26
N ALA A 38 -14.80 -5.95 -13.79
CA ALA A 38 -14.08 -4.68 -14.04
C ALA A 38 -13.72 -3.84 -12.79
N TYR A 39 -14.25 -4.17 -11.61
CA TYR A 39 -13.85 -3.58 -10.34
C TYR A 39 -12.49 -4.09 -9.87
N LYS A 40 -11.75 -3.18 -9.26
CA LYS A 40 -10.41 -3.34 -8.72
C LYS A 40 -10.43 -2.84 -7.28
N GLY A 41 -9.84 -3.58 -6.36
CA GLY A 41 -9.80 -3.22 -4.95
C GLY A 41 -8.84 -4.10 -4.16
N TRP A 42 -8.85 -3.94 -2.84
CA TRP A 42 -8.01 -4.71 -1.93
C TRP A 42 -8.87 -5.52 -0.98
N SER A 43 -8.48 -6.75 -0.64
CA SER A 43 -9.27 -7.59 0.27
C SER A 43 -9.28 -7.09 1.72
N CYS A 44 -8.41 -6.16 2.09
CA CYS A 44 -8.30 -5.59 3.43
C CYS A 44 -9.19 -4.36 3.66
N CYS A 45 -9.80 -3.80 2.61
CA CYS A 45 -10.66 -2.63 2.72
C CYS A 45 -11.82 -2.70 1.72
N ASN A 46 -12.88 -1.93 1.94
CA ASN A 46 -14.08 -2.00 1.11
C ASN A 46 -14.04 -1.09 -0.14
N LYS A 47 -12.92 -0.40 -0.37
CA LYS A 47 -12.78 0.55 -1.50
C LYS A 47 -12.57 -0.21 -2.81
N LYS A 48 -13.38 0.12 -3.81
CA LYS A 48 -13.34 -0.46 -5.16
C LYS A 48 -13.44 0.65 -6.19
N CYS A 49 -12.77 0.49 -7.31
CA CYS A 49 -12.83 1.41 -8.45
C CYS A 49 -12.75 0.63 -9.76
N THR A 50 -13.14 1.25 -10.87
CA THR A 50 -13.03 0.65 -12.20
C THR A 50 -11.77 1.13 -12.93
N ASP A 51 -11.21 2.28 -12.56
CA ASP A 51 -9.95 2.78 -13.10
C ASP A 51 -8.74 2.14 -12.40
N PHE A 52 -7.70 1.82 -13.17
CA PHE A 52 -6.50 1.17 -12.66
C PHE A 52 -5.59 2.14 -11.90
N THR A 53 -5.52 3.41 -12.32
CA THR A 53 -4.74 4.44 -11.62
C THR A 53 -5.36 4.75 -10.26
N GLU A 54 -6.68 4.83 -10.18
CA GLU A 54 -7.38 4.95 -8.90
C GLU A 54 -7.09 3.78 -7.97
N PHE A 55 -7.06 2.55 -8.51
CA PHE A 55 -6.76 1.34 -7.73
C PHE A 55 -5.37 1.39 -7.10
N LEU A 56 -4.36 1.79 -7.89
CA LEU A 56 -2.98 1.94 -7.41
C LEU A 56 -2.84 3.04 -6.33
N ASN A 57 -3.75 4.00 -6.31
CA ASN A 57 -3.74 5.12 -5.36
C ASN A 57 -4.64 4.91 -4.13
N ILE A 58 -5.30 3.75 -3.98
CA ILE A 58 -6.03 3.41 -2.75
C ILE A 58 -5.03 3.41 -1.58
N LYS A 59 -5.39 4.09 -0.49
CA LYS A 59 -4.61 4.16 0.75
C LYS A 59 -5.04 3.10 1.74
#